data_AF-A0A8T3Q571-F1
#
_entry.id   AF-A0A8T3Q571-F1
#
_cell.length_a   1.000
_cell.length_b   1.000
_cell.length_c   1.000
_cell.angle_alpha   90.00
_cell.angle_beta   90.00
_cell.angle_gamma   90.00
#
_symmetry.space_group_name_H-M   'P 1'
#
loop_
_entity.id
_entity.type
_entity.pdbx_description
1 polymer ?
#
loop_
_entity_poly.entity_id
_entity_poly.type
_entity_poly.pdbx_seq_one_letter_code
_entity_poly.pdbx_strand_id
1 'polypeptide(L)'
;MSEVDESAYRGMVAEQNDAQVDTWAADLFIDFAKRLGVGTAIAAFCESTGLDARGFQRAFMVGGGPDHVVGIDTAGSLAAPIFELPKAIAGLRRIDPGARAKLVDFLVRHRVVMSYTA
;
A
#
# COMPACT_ATOMS: atom_id res chain seq x y z
N MET A 1 -20.58 14.45 -9.52
CA MET A 1 -19.43 14.38 -8.58
C MET A 1 -18.44 13.43 -9.21
N SER A 2 -17.24 13.91 -9.56
CA SER A 2 -16.36 13.22 -10.52
C SER A 2 -15.89 11.89 -9.94
N GLU A 3 -16.59 10.82 -10.28
CA GLU A 3 -16.04 9.47 -10.25
C GLU A 3 -14.75 9.55 -11.06
N VAL A 4 -13.60 9.43 -10.41
CA VAL A 4 -12.34 9.34 -11.14
C VAL A 4 -12.48 8.08 -11.97
N ASP A 5 -12.64 8.26 -13.29
CA ASP A 5 -12.78 7.17 -14.24
C ASP A 5 -11.60 6.21 -14.02
N GLU A 6 -11.94 5.01 -13.56
CA GLU A 6 -10.98 4.01 -13.16
C GLU A 6 -10.04 3.64 -14.30
N SER A 7 -10.59 3.54 -15.51
CA SER A 7 -9.83 3.16 -16.70
C SER A 7 -8.84 4.26 -17.07
N ALA A 8 -9.27 5.52 -17.04
CA ALA A 8 -8.41 6.67 -17.29
C ALA A 8 -7.29 6.77 -16.23
N TYR A 9 -7.63 6.62 -14.95
CA TYR A 9 -6.64 6.66 -13.87
C TYR A 9 -5.65 5.50 -13.94
N ARG A 10 -6.12 4.27 -14.23
CA ARG A 10 -5.25 3.12 -14.45
C ARG A 10 -4.29 3.36 -15.61
N GLY A 11 -4.76 3.92 -16.73
CA GLY A 11 -3.91 4.29 -17.85
C GLY A 11 -2.80 5.26 -17.43
N MET A 12 -3.17 6.35 -16.77
CA MET A 12 -2.23 7.36 -16.25
C MET A 12 -1.17 6.76 -15.32
N VAL A 13 -1.57 5.89 -14.39
CA VAL A 13 -0.63 5.23 -13.46
C VAL A 13 0.27 4.24 -14.19
N ALA A 14 -0.26 3.48 -15.14
CA ALA A 14 0.49 2.47 -15.88
C ALA A 14 1.59 3.08 -16.79
N GLU A 15 1.42 4.32 -17.26
CA GLU A 15 2.41 5.06 -18.04
C GLU A 15 3.60 5.55 -17.21
N GLN A 16 3.47 5.62 -15.88
CA GLN A 16 4.54 6.12 -15.03
C GLN A 16 5.68 5.11 -14.87
N ASN A 17 6.89 5.63 -14.62
CA ASN A 17 8.02 4.77 -14.27
C ASN A 17 7.83 4.10 -12.90
N ASP A 18 8.68 3.13 -12.59
CA ASP A 18 8.59 2.36 -11.35
C ASP A 18 8.75 3.20 -10.08
N ALA A 19 9.69 4.15 -10.08
CA ALA A 19 9.94 5.00 -8.92
C ALA A 19 8.74 5.90 -8.59
N GLN A 20 8.02 6.38 -9.62
CA GLN A 20 6.84 7.20 -9.45
C GLN A 20 5.67 6.39 -8.88
N VAL A 21 5.45 5.17 -9.37
CA VAL A 21 4.43 4.25 -8.83
C VAL A 21 4.73 3.94 -7.37
N ASP A 22 5.99 3.68 -7.03
CA ASP A 22 6.40 3.37 -5.65
C ASP A 22 6.17 4.57 -4.72
N THR A 23 6.48 5.79 -5.19
CA THR A 23 6.26 7.04 -4.46
C THR A 23 4.78 7.25 -4.18
N TRP A 24 3.92 7.15 -5.20
CA TRP A 24 2.48 7.30 -5.03
C TRP A 24 1.87 6.23 -4.14
N ALA A 25 2.32 4.97 -4.27
CA ALA A 25 1.85 3.90 -3.39
C ALA A 25 2.24 4.18 -1.94
N ALA A 26 3.43 4.73 -1.69
CA ALA A 26 3.89 5.09 -0.35
C ALA A 26 3.05 6.23 0.27
N ASP A 27 2.80 7.27 -0.51
CA ASP A 27 1.97 8.40 -0.10
C ASP A 27 0.53 7.95 0.21
N LEU A 28 -0.06 7.16 -0.69
CA LEU A 28 -1.38 6.54 -0.47
C LEU A 28 -1.38 5.71 0.81
N PHE A 29 -0.38 4.87 1.04
CA PHE A 29 -0.35 3.99 2.22
C PHE A 29 -0.34 4.80 3.52
N ILE A 30 0.47 5.86 3.58
CA ILE A 30 0.54 6.77 4.72
C ILE A 30 -0.81 7.50 4.91
N ASP A 31 -1.37 8.06 3.84
CA ASP A 31 -2.61 8.82 3.91
C ASP A 31 -3.81 7.95 4.29
N PHE A 32 -3.86 6.73 3.77
CA PHE A 32 -4.84 5.72 4.15
C PHE A 32 -4.73 5.44 5.64
N ALA A 33 -3.53 5.14 6.14
CA ALA A 33 -3.32 4.84 7.56
C ALA A 33 -3.69 6.01 8.47
N LYS A 34 -3.40 7.25 8.07
CA LYS A 34 -3.80 8.46 8.80
C LYS A 34 -5.31 8.66 8.85
N ARG A 35 -6.03 8.36 7.76
CA ARG A 35 -7.47 8.62 7.63
C ARG A 35 -8.35 7.51 8.18
N LEU A 36 -7.96 6.25 7.97
CA LEU A 36 -8.79 5.07 8.21
C LEU A 36 -8.17 4.08 9.20
N GLY A 37 -6.98 4.38 9.70
CA GLY A 37 -6.24 3.54 10.65
C GLY A 37 -5.27 2.57 10.00
N VAL A 38 -4.22 2.23 10.74
CA VAL A 38 -3.11 1.38 10.27
C VAL A 38 -3.57 0.00 9.85
N GLY A 39 -4.35 -0.69 10.71
CA GLY A 39 -4.82 -2.05 10.43
C GLY A 39 -5.65 -2.11 9.15
N THR A 40 -6.55 -1.14 8.95
CA THR A 40 -7.35 -1.01 7.72
C THR A 40 -6.49 -0.79 6.49
N ALA A 41 -5.48 0.09 6.58
CA ALA A 41 -4.57 0.35 5.47
C ALA A 41 -3.73 -0.89 5.11
N ILE A 42 -3.23 -1.62 6.11
CA ILE A 42 -2.48 -2.87 5.90
C ILE A 42 -3.39 -3.92 5.26
N ALA A 43 -4.62 -4.07 5.74
CA ALA A 43 -5.59 -5.01 5.17
C ALA A 43 -5.90 -4.68 3.71
N ALA A 44 -6.14 -3.41 3.38
CA ALA A 44 -6.39 -2.94 2.01
C ALA A 44 -5.19 -3.19 1.07
N PHE A 45 -3.97 -2.97 1.56
CA PHE A 45 -2.74 -3.29 0.83
C PHE A 45 -2.60 -4.80 0.61
N CYS A 46 -2.85 -5.62 1.64
CA CYS A 46 -2.82 -7.07 1.56
C CYS A 46 -3.84 -7.59 0.52
N GLU A 47 -5.07 -7.07 0.55
CA GLU A 47 -6.12 -7.43 -0.40
C GLU A 47 -5.73 -7.10 -1.84
N SER A 48 -5.16 -5.92 -2.07
CA SER A 48 -4.75 -5.47 -3.41
C SER A 48 -3.54 -6.23 -3.96
N THR A 49 -2.67 -6.72 -3.08
CA THR A 49 -1.42 -7.38 -3.44
C THR A 49 -1.49 -8.91 -3.36
N GLY A 50 -2.58 -9.44 -2.79
CA GLY A 50 -2.74 -10.86 -2.48
C GLY A 50 -1.79 -11.37 -1.39
N LEU A 51 -1.18 -10.48 -0.60
CA LEU A 51 -0.37 -10.87 0.55
C LEU A 51 -1.27 -11.29 1.71
N ASP A 52 -0.90 -12.36 2.41
CA ASP A 52 -1.42 -12.65 3.74
C ASP A 52 -0.61 -11.88 4.80
N ALA A 53 -0.99 -12.02 6.08
CA ALA A 53 -0.31 -11.31 7.16
C ALA A 53 1.20 -11.62 7.24
N ARG A 54 1.58 -12.89 6.98
CA ARG A 54 2.99 -13.30 6.97
C ARG A 54 3.73 -12.74 5.75
N GLY A 55 3.08 -12.70 4.60
CA GLY A 55 3.55 -12.09 3.38
C GLY A 55 3.80 -10.59 3.56
N PHE A 56 2.89 -9.88 4.22
CA PHE A 56 3.07 -8.48 4.59
C PHE A 56 4.28 -8.30 5.51
N GLN A 57 4.37 -9.07 6.60
CA GLN A 57 5.50 -8.99 7.52
C GLN A 57 6.83 -9.25 6.81
N ARG A 58 6.86 -10.24 5.91
CA ARG A 58 8.05 -10.56 5.09
C ARG A 58 8.41 -9.40 4.17
N ALA A 59 7.45 -8.83 3.45
CA ALA A 59 7.68 -7.66 2.61
C ALA A 59 8.23 -6.50 3.45
N PHE A 60 7.57 -6.15 4.56
CA PHE A 60 8.01 -5.10 5.46
C PHE A 60 9.47 -5.28 5.92
N MET A 61 9.84 -6.47 6.41
CA MET A 61 11.20 -6.78 6.86
C MET A 61 12.22 -6.71 5.71
N VAL A 62 11.92 -7.34 4.57
CA VAL A 62 12.79 -7.30 3.38
C VAL A 62 12.97 -5.87 2.87
N GLY A 63 11.98 -5.01 3.07
CA GLY A 63 12.04 -3.57 2.79
C GLY A 63 12.94 -2.75 3.72
N GLY A 64 13.45 -3.35 4.81
CA GLY A 64 14.23 -2.67 5.85
C GLY A 64 13.40 -2.26 7.08
N GLY A 65 12.21 -2.84 7.23
CA GLY A 65 11.36 -2.66 8.40
C GLY A 65 11.98 -3.36 9.62
N PRO A 66 11.91 -2.77 10.83
CA PRO A 66 12.38 -3.46 12.02
C PRO A 66 11.58 -4.75 12.26
N ASP A 67 12.22 -5.83 12.69
CA ASP A 67 11.54 -7.12 12.84
C ASP A 67 10.50 -7.13 13.98
N HIS A 68 10.73 -6.34 15.01
CA HIS A 68 9.98 -6.31 16.27
C HIS A 68 8.84 -5.29 16.29
N VAL A 69 8.62 -4.54 15.20
CA VAL A 69 7.59 -3.49 15.16
C VAL A 69 6.32 -3.90 14.42
N VAL A 70 6.31 -5.05 13.75
CA VAL A 70 5.08 -5.63 13.20
C VAL A 70 4.45 -6.49 14.28
N GLY A 71 3.26 -6.11 14.71
CA GLY A 71 2.52 -6.80 15.76
C GLY A 71 1.06 -7.03 15.39
N ILE A 72 0.33 -7.61 16.33
CA ILE A 72 -1.13 -7.72 16.29
C ILE A 72 -1.68 -6.77 17.35
N ASP A 73 -2.60 -5.89 16.95
CA ASP A 73 -3.28 -4.98 17.88
C ASP A 73 -4.33 -5.71 18.74
N THR A 74 -4.95 -4.96 19.66
CA THR A 74 -5.96 -5.51 20.57
C THR A 74 -7.23 -5.99 19.87
N ALA A 75 -7.45 -5.60 18.62
CA ALA A 75 -8.56 -6.03 17.78
C ALA A 75 -8.19 -7.22 16.87
N GLY A 76 -6.96 -7.75 16.96
CA GLY A 76 -6.50 -8.87 16.14
C GLY A 76 -5.99 -8.46 14.76
N SER A 77 -5.83 -7.17 14.48
CA SER A 77 -5.33 -6.65 13.20
C SER A 77 -3.82 -6.48 13.20
N LEU A 78 -3.18 -6.56 12.03
CA LEU A 78 -1.78 -6.19 11.90
C LEU A 78 -1.57 -4.71 12.22
N ALA A 79 -0.50 -4.41 12.96
CA ALA A 79 -0.09 -3.06 13.28
C ALA A 79 1.41 -2.88 13.00
N ALA A 80 1.75 -1.71 12.46
CA ALA A 80 3.12 -1.26 12.25
C ALA A 80 3.17 0.28 12.37
N PRO A 81 4.34 0.89 12.66
CA PRO A 81 4.46 2.34 12.66
C PRO A 81 4.12 2.94 11.28
N ILE A 82 3.25 3.96 11.24
CA ILE A 82 2.74 4.55 10.00
C ILE A 82 3.86 4.98 9.05
N PHE A 83 4.90 5.63 9.58
CA PHE A 83 6.02 6.13 8.79
C PHE A 83 6.92 5.02 8.22
N GLU A 84 6.77 3.79 8.72
CA GLU A 84 7.51 2.62 8.23
C GLU A 84 6.73 1.84 7.15
N LEU A 85 5.42 2.08 6.98
CA LEU A 85 4.60 1.37 6.00
C LEU A 85 5.17 1.38 4.56
N PRO A 86 5.79 2.48 4.07
CA PRO A 86 6.44 2.46 2.75
C PRO A 86 7.50 1.37 2.56
N LYS A 87 8.09 0.84 3.64
CA LYS A 87 9.05 -0.26 3.55
C LYS A 87 8.41 -1.54 3.01
N ALA A 88 7.11 -1.77 3.24
CA ALA A 88 6.40 -2.90 2.65
C ALA A 88 6.36 -2.82 1.11
N ILE A 89 6.35 -1.62 0.52
CA ILE A 89 6.40 -1.41 -0.93
C ILE A 89 7.79 -1.78 -1.46
N ALA A 90 8.84 -1.25 -0.85
CA ALA A 90 10.22 -1.58 -1.20
C ALA A 90 10.50 -3.09 -1.06
N GLY A 91 9.91 -3.72 -0.04
CA GLY A 91 9.97 -5.15 0.16
C GLY A 91 9.22 -5.95 -0.91
N LEU A 92 7.97 -5.58 -1.22
CA LEU A 92 7.18 -6.21 -2.26
C LEU A 92 7.93 -6.17 -3.60
N ARG A 93 8.53 -5.03 -3.94
CA ARG A 93 9.39 -4.84 -5.13
C ARG A 93 10.57 -5.82 -5.20
N ARG A 94 11.13 -6.22 -4.06
CA ARG A 94 12.27 -7.15 -4.00
C ARG A 94 11.86 -8.62 -4.06
N ILE A 95 10.66 -8.96 -3.58
CA ILE A 95 10.24 -10.37 -3.41
C ILE A 95 9.29 -10.86 -4.51
N ASP A 96 8.65 -9.96 -5.25
CA ASP A 96 7.61 -10.31 -6.21
C ASP A 96 7.89 -9.65 -7.59
N PRO A 97 8.15 -10.44 -8.65
CA PRO A 97 8.33 -9.89 -10.00
C PRO A 97 7.06 -9.22 -10.55
N GLY A 98 5.88 -9.55 -10.01
CA GLY A 98 4.60 -8.91 -10.32
C GLY A 98 4.26 -7.69 -9.46
N ALA A 99 5.18 -7.23 -8.60
CA ALA A 99 4.95 -6.14 -7.66
C ALA A 99 4.40 -4.87 -8.33
N ARG A 100 4.91 -4.50 -9.51
CA ARG A 100 4.46 -3.31 -10.24
C ARG A 100 2.95 -3.32 -10.45
N ALA A 101 2.40 -4.41 -11.02
CA ALA A 101 0.98 -4.51 -11.31
C ALA A 101 0.12 -4.42 -10.05
N LYS A 102 0.57 -5.07 -8.96
CA LYS A 102 -0.09 -5.04 -7.66
C LYS A 102 -0.12 -3.65 -7.02
N LEU A 103 0.96 -2.87 -7.16
CA LEU A 103 1.00 -1.48 -6.69
C LEU A 103 0.09 -0.57 -7.52
N VAL A 104 0.01 -0.80 -8.83
CA VAL A 104 -0.97 -0.12 -9.69
C VAL A 104 -2.40 -0.46 -9.24
N ASP A 105 -2.69 -1.73 -8.95
CA ASP A 105 -4.01 -2.15 -8.46
C ASP A 105 -4.37 -1.50 -7.12
N PHE A 106 -3.41 -1.43 -6.18
CA PHE A 106 -3.57 -0.74 -4.91
C PHE A 106 -3.90 0.75 -5.11
N LEU A 107 -3.18 1.44 -6.00
CA LEU A 107 -3.45 2.84 -6.34
C LEU A 107 -4.83 3.03 -6.96
N VAL A 108 -5.19 2.21 -7.94
CA VAL A 108 -6.44 2.32 -8.70
C VAL A 108 -7.65 2.03 -7.81
N ARG A 109 -7.57 0.98 -6.97
CA ARG A 109 -8.65 0.58 -6.07
C ARG A 109 -8.93 1.63 -5.00
N HIS A 110 -7.90 2.34 -4.53
CA HIS A 110 -8.02 3.30 -3.44
C HIS A 110 -7.81 4.77 -3.87
N ARG A 111 -7.97 5.05 -5.17
CA ARG A 111 -7.84 6.39 -5.78
C ARG A 111 -8.64 7.50 -5.07
N VAL A 112 -9.76 7.15 -4.46
CA VAL A 112 -10.62 8.09 -3.72
C VAL A 112 -10.03 8.53 -2.38
N VAL A 113 -9.15 7.73 -1.78
CA VAL A 113 -8.47 8.07 -0.51
C VAL A 113 -7.53 9.26 -0.70
N MET A 114 -6.92 9.38 -1.89
CA MET A 114 -6.08 10.52 -2.29
C MET A 114 -6.89 11.70 -2.86
N SER A 115 -8.19 11.52 -3.13
CA SER A 115 -9.02 12.62 -3.60
C SER A 115 -9.26 13.59 -2.44
N TYR A 116 -8.67 14.78 -2.53
CA TYR A 116 -8.91 15.89 -1.62
C TYR A 116 -10.27 16.53 -1.92
N THR A 117 -11.36 15.83 -1.63
CA THR A 117 -12.70 16.44 -1.62
C THR A 117 -13.27 16.34 -0.22
N ALA A 118 -13.06 17.42 0.55
CA ALA A 118 -13.97 17.85 1.59
C ALA A 118 -15.19 18.53 0.93
#